data_AF-A0A9Q4TJZ8-F1
#
_entry.id   AF-A0A9Q4TJZ8-F1
#
_cell.length_a   1.000
_cell.length_b   1.000
_cell.length_c   1.000
_cell.angle_alpha   90.00
_cell.angle_beta   90.00
_cell.angle_gamma   90.00
#
_symmetry.space_group_name_H-M   'P 1'
#
loop_
_entity.id
_entity.type
_entity.pdbx_description
1 polymer ?
#
loop_
_entity_poly.entity_id
_entity_poly.type
_entity_poly.pdbx_seq_one_letter_code
_entity_poly.pdbx_strand_id
1 'polypeptide(L)'
;MVNGFYTNQKCITVFVTQKVSCNELLNNEIIPNYYKGFQTDVKECGMPVCDSLTGRLRPLLNGYSIGNILVDNSGTAGCLVSDKYLYILSNNHVFALNNQATINSAIVQPSVYDGGKREKDVIGHLKKYIPIKFIEGKNMPENIVDCALCQVISRSFVLPDITYIGIPKGTDKANLNVNVKKVGRSTELTIGKINNISATFIVDCPMVSKKALFKRQVVTTRMGQPGDSGSLILNKDNLAISLYMASINDITISNPIQEVLNSLKVQLVIDKD
;
A
#
# COMPACT_ATOMS: atom_id res chain seq x y z
N MET A 1 -27.53 -16.28 15.24
CA MET A 1 -28.54 -15.57 14.41
C MET A 1 -29.34 -16.66 13.71
N VAL A 2 -30.66 -16.53 13.63
CA VAL A 2 -31.52 -17.47 12.89
C VAL A 2 -32.45 -16.63 12.05
N ASN A 3 -32.50 -16.86 10.73
CA ASN A 3 -33.31 -16.06 9.80
C ASN A 3 -32.99 -14.56 9.88
N GLY A 4 -31.73 -14.20 10.17
CA GLY A 4 -31.33 -12.80 10.29
C GLY A 4 -31.64 -12.13 11.64
N PHE A 5 -32.20 -12.85 12.62
CA PHE A 5 -32.47 -12.31 13.96
C PHE A 5 -31.47 -12.80 15.01
N TYR A 6 -31.07 -11.93 15.93
CA TYR A 6 -30.15 -12.27 17.01
C TYR A 6 -30.88 -13.06 18.09
N THR A 7 -30.70 -14.38 18.09
CA THR A 7 -31.38 -15.31 19.01
C THR A 7 -30.60 -15.59 20.29
N ASN A 8 -29.40 -15.03 20.45
CA ASN A 8 -28.46 -15.33 21.55
C ASN A 8 -28.16 -16.84 21.73
N GLN A 9 -28.38 -17.66 20.70
CA GLN A 9 -28.10 -19.09 20.66
C GLN A 9 -26.93 -19.38 19.73
N LYS A 10 -26.10 -20.37 20.09
CA LYS A 10 -24.99 -20.85 19.23
C LYS A 10 -25.56 -21.55 18.01
N CYS A 11 -25.10 -21.18 16.81
CA CYS A 11 -25.51 -21.78 15.54
C CYS A 11 -24.31 -21.91 14.59
N ILE A 12 -24.42 -22.80 13.61
CA ILE A 12 -23.49 -22.92 12.48
C ILE A 12 -24.03 -22.02 11.35
N THR A 13 -23.29 -20.99 10.97
CA THR A 13 -23.68 -20.14 9.84
C THR A 13 -23.01 -20.65 8.57
N VAL A 14 -23.81 -20.93 7.53
CA VAL A 14 -23.35 -21.35 6.21
C VAL A 14 -23.60 -20.21 5.23
N PHE A 15 -22.54 -19.77 4.55
CA PHE A 15 -22.60 -18.71 3.56
C PHE A 15 -22.73 -19.29 2.15
N VAL A 16 -23.68 -18.77 1.36
CA VAL A 16 -23.97 -19.22 -0.01
C VAL A 16 -23.92 -18.04 -0.98
N THR A 17 -23.60 -18.32 -2.24
CA THR A 17 -23.56 -17.29 -3.30
C THR A 17 -24.93 -16.71 -3.60
N GLN A 18 -25.96 -17.55 -3.61
CA GLN A 18 -27.36 -17.18 -3.86
C GLN A 18 -28.28 -18.06 -3.03
N LYS A 19 -29.37 -17.50 -2.48
CA LYS A 19 -30.50 -18.29 -1.95
C LYS A 19 -31.52 -18.55 -3.05
N VAL A 20 -31.96 -19.80 -3.12
CA VAL A 20 -33.04 -20.25 -4.01
C VAL A 20 -34.05 -21.07 -3.19
N SER A 21 -35.23 -21.33 -3.76
CA SER A 21 -36.24 -22.17 -3.11
C SER A 21 -35.72 -23.60 -2.93
N CYS A 22 -36.12 -24.30 -1.85
CA CYS A 22 -35.74 -25.70 -1.67
C CYS A 22 -36.22 -26.61 -2.82
N ASN A 23 -37.26 -26.21 -3.56
CA ASN A 23 -37.74 -26.94 -4.74
C ASN A 23 -36.80 -26.82 -5.95
N GLU A 24 -35.85 -25.89 -5.90
CA GLU A 24 -34.83 -25.63 -6.92
C GLU A 24 -33.48 -26.27 -6.55
N LEU A 25 -33.39 -26.92 -5.39
CA LEU A 25 -32.16 -27.53 -4.87
C LEU A 25 -32.23 -29.06 -4.92
N LEU A 26 -31.11 -29.71 -5.23
CA LEU A 26 -30.94 -31.14 -5.02
C LEU A 26 -30.86 -31.46 -3.52
N ASN A 27 -31.24 -32.68 -3.12
CA ASN A 27 -31.23 -33.09 -1.70
C ASN A 27 -29.86 -32.92 -1.02
N ASN A 28 -28.76 -33.00 -1.76
CA ASN A 28 -27.39 -32.81 -1.26
C ASN A 28 -26.94 -31.33 -1.21
N GLU A 29 -27.70 -30.41 -1.79
CA GLU A 29 -27.44 -28.96 -1.77
C GLU A 29 -28.21 -28.26 -0.64
N ILE A 30 -29.25 -28.92 -0.10
CA ILE A 30 -30.03 -28.40 1.02
C ILE A 30 -29.19 -28.45 2.29
N ILE A 31 -28.91 -27.27 2.85
CA ILE A 31 -28.30 -27.17 4.18
C ILE A 31 -29.36 -27.57 5.23
N PRO A 32 -29.10 -28.59 6.07
CA PRO A 32 -30.09 -29.06 7.04
C PRO A 32 -30.26 -28.04 8.15
N ASN A 33 -31.48 -27.85 8.66
CA ASN A 33 -31.78 -26.92 9.77
C ASN A 33 -30.97 -27.18 11.06
N TYR A 34 -30.41 -28.39 11.22
CA TYR A 34 -29.52 -28.79 12.30
C TYR A 34 -28.35 -29.62 11.79
N TYR A 35 -27.16 -29.39 12.33
CA TYR A 35 -25.97 -30.20 12.08
C TYR A 35 -25.23 -30.48 13.39
N LYS A 36 -25.06 -31.77 13.73
CA LYS A 36 -24.40 -32.26 14.97
C LYS A 36 -24.92 -31.58 16.25
N GLY A 37 -26.23 -31.37 16.35
CA GLY A 37 -26.88 -30.76 17.51
C GLY A 37 -26.86 -29.22 17.54
N PHE A 38 -26.26 -28.57 16.55
CA PHE A 38 -26.30 -27.12 16.40
C PHE A 38 -27.30 -26.72 15.31
N GLN A 39 -28.11 -25.69 15.58
CA GLN A 39 -28.94 -25.09 14.56
C GLN A 39 -28.07 -24.49 13.44
N THR A 40 -28.50 -24.59 12.19
CA THR A 40 -27.83 -23.92 11.08
C THR A 40 -28.57 -22.64 10.69
N ASP A 41 -27.84 -21.67 10.16
CA ASP A 41 -28.38 -20.45 9.55
C ASP A 41 -27.73 -20.30 8.18
N VAL A 42 -28.54 -20.15 7.12
CA VAL A 42 -28.03 -19.95 5.76
C VAL A 42 -28.07 -18.46 5.45
N LYS A 43 -26.94 -17.90 5.03
CA LYS A 43 -26.83 -16.49 4.63
C LYS A 43 -26.33 -16.39 3.20
N GLU A 44 -27.06 -15.64 2.39
CA GLU A 44 -26.59 -15.25 1.07
C GLU A 44 -25.54 -14.15 1.22
N CYS A 45 -24.40 -14.29 0.54
CA CYS A 45 -23.33 -13.29 0.55
C CYS A 45 -22.74 -13.00 -0.84
N GLY A 46 -23.22 -13.63 -1.90
CA GLY A 46 -22.54 -13.59 -3.20
C GLY A 46 -21.25 -14.42 -3.21
N MET A 47 -20.53 -14.40 -4.33
CA MET A 47 -19.17 -14.95 -4.41
C MET A 47 -18.19 -13.92 -3.81
N PRO A 48 -17.42 -14.27 -2.76
CA PRO A 48 -16.35 -13.39 -2.28
C PRO A 48 -15.36 -13.15 -3.42
N VAL A 49 -15.17 -11.89 -3.80
CA VAL A 49 -14.04 -11.47 -4.62
C VAL A 49 -12.93 -11.08 -3.64
N CYS A 50 -11.69 -11.45 -3.95
CA CYS A 50 -10.57 -10.92 -3.18
C CYS A 50 -10.58 -9.39 -3.31
N ASP A 51 -10.73 -8.68 -2.20
CA ASP A 51 -10.50 -7.23 -2.16
C ASP A 51 -9.03 -6.95 -2.45
N SER A 52 -8.64 -6.91 -3.72
CA SER A 52 -7.28 -6.51 -4.07
C SER A 52 -7.26 -5.01 -4.25
N LEU A 53 -6.31 -4.35 -3.58
CA LEU A 53 -6.04 -2.92 -3.74
C LEU A 53 -5.41 -2.60 -5.11
N THR A 54 -5.80 -3.33 -6.15
CA THR A 54 -5.34 -3.28 -7.54
C THR A 54 -6.42 -2.75 -8.48
N GLY A 55 -7.66 -2.61 -8.02
CA GLY A 55 -8.75 -2.05 -8.80
C GLY A 55 -8.59 -0.54 -9.07
N ARG A 56 -9.26 -0.06 -10.13
CA ARG A 56 -9.39 1.37 -10.39
C ARG A 56 -10.31 2.02 -9.37
N LEU A 57 -9.86 3.11 -8.76
CA LEU A 57 -10.62 3.90 -7.78
C LEU A 57 -10.47 5.40 -8.04
N ARG A 58 -11.60 6.12 -8.12
CA ARG A 58 -11.64 7.59 -8.28
C ARG A 58 -12.78 8.16 -7.40
N PRO A 59 -12.50 9.00 -6.39
CA PRO A 59 -11.17 9.42 -5.92
C PRO A 59 -10.32 8.24 -5.39
N LEU A 60 -9.01 8.28 -5.61
CA LEU A 60 -8.06 7.29 -5.10
C LEU A 60 -7.91 7.42 -3.57
N LEU A 61 -7.99 6.29 -2.87
CA LEU A 61 -7.50 6.12 -1.50
C LEU A 61 -6.04 5.64 -1.52
N ASN A 62 -5.21 6.12 -0.60
CA ASN A 62 -3.83 5.64 -0.49
C ASN A 62 -3.79 4.20 0.03
N GLY A 63 -2.76 3.44 -0.33
CA GLY A 63 -2.67 1.99 -0.15
C GLY A 63 -2.98 1.19 -1.42
N TYR A 64 -3.60 1.83 -2.42
CA TYR A 64 -3.89 1.22 -3.72
C TYR A 64 -2.69 1.21 -4.67
N SER A 65 -2.82 0.34 -5.67
CA SER A 65 -1.91 0.20 -6.80
C SER A 65 -1.76 1.48 -7.58
N ILE A 66 -0.52 1.78 -7.91
CA ILE A 66 -0.13 2.89 -8.76
C ILE A 66 1.20 2.57 -9.45
N GLY A 67 1.43 3.13 -10.63
CA GLY A 67 2.69 2.90 -11.35
C GLY A 67 2.92 3.84 -12.51
N ASN A 68 4.17 3.89 -12.96
CA ASN A 68 4.55 4.63 -14.16
C ASN A 68 4.16 3.84 -15.43
N ILE A 69 3.62 4.52 -16.45
CA ILE A 69 3.16 3.88 -17.69
C ILE A 69 4.28 3.25 -18.54
N LEU A 70 5.53 3.66 -18.31
CA LEU A 70 6.69 3.27 -19.11
C LEU A 70 7.07 1.79 -18.95
N VAL A 71 6.66 1.15 -17.85
CA VAL A 71 6.91 -0.27 -17.60
C VAL A 71 5.71 -0.92 -16.92
N ASP A 72 5.57 -2.23 -17.09
CA ASP A 72 4.55 -3.02 -16.42
C ASP A 72 5.00 -3.40 -15.00
N ASN A 73 5.19 -2.38 -14.15
CA ASN A 73 5.50 -2.52 -12.72
C ASN A 73 4.32 -2.02 -11.87
N SER A 74 4.32 -2.38 -10.58
CA SER A 74 3.38 -1.87 -9.60
C SER A 74 4.08 -1.44 -8.32
N GLY A 75 3.51 -0.43 -7.68
CA GLY A 75 3.80 -0.07 -6.31
C GLY A 75 2.53 0.42 -5.62
N THR A 76 2.72 1.06 -4.49
CA THR A 76 1.64 1.58 -3.65
C THR A 76 1.64 3.11 -3.64
N ALA A 77 0.46 3.70 -3.73
CA ALA A 77 0.24 5.11 -3.43
C ALA A 77 0.34 5.29 -1.91
N GLY A 78 1.44 5.87 -1.42
CA GLY A 78 1.76 5.87 0.01
C GLY A 78 0.88 6.79 0.83
N CYS A 79 0.91 8.08 0.47
CA CYS A 79 0.11 9.13 1.08
C CYS A 79 0.10 10.36 0.17
N LEU A 80 -0.77 11.32 0.51
CA LEU A 80 -0.72 12.64 -0.07
C LEU A 80 0.28 13.53 0.67
N VAL A 81 1.04 14.28 -0.12
CA VAL A 81 1.94 15.33 0.37
C VAL A 81 1.74 16.57 -0.48
N SER A 82 2.04 17.74 0.06
CA SER A 82 1.82 19.00 -0.63
C SER A 82 2.94 20.01 -0.40
N ASP A 83 3.08 20.90 -1.38
CA ASP A 83 3.72 22.21 -1.24
C ASP A 83 2.77 23.27 -1.84
N LYS A 84 3.19 23.99 -2.89
CA LYS A 84 2.29 24.76 -3.76
C LYS A 84 1.33 23.85 -4.55
N TYR A 85 1.70 22.59 -4.78
CA TYR A 85 0.88 21.61 -5.49
C TYR A 85 0.65 20.36 -4.64
N LEU A 86 -0.33 19.56 -5.06
CA LEU A 86 -0.67 18.28 -4.43
C LEU A 86 0.02 17.13 -5.14
N TYR A 87 0.57 16.21 -4.36
CA TYR A 87 1.28 15.04 -4.87
C TYR A 87 0.84 13.76 -4.17
N ILE A 88 0.95 12.65 -4.90
CA ILE A 88 1.02 11.30 -4.32
C ILE A 88 2.50 10.98 -4.09
N LEU A 89 2.84 10.53 -2.88
CA LEU A 89 4.18 10.06 -2.52
C LEU A 89 4.28 8.54 -2.76
N SER A 90 5.38 8.11 -3.37
CA SER A 90 5.79 6.69 -3.44
C SER A 90 7.32 6.60 -3.53
N ASN A 91 7.88 5.42 -3.80
CA ASN A 91 9.32 5.26 -4.00
C ASN A 91 9.79 5.78 -5.37
N ASN A 92 11.07 6.15 -5.47
CA ASN A 92 11.75 6.39 -6.74
C ASN A 92 11.72 5.13 -7.61
N HIS A 93 12.02 3.95 -7.07
CA HIS A 93 12.00 2.74 -7.91
C HIS A 93 10.60 2.38 -8.45
N VAL A 94 9.53 2.97 -7.90
CA VAL A 94 8.15 2.83 -8.41
C VAL A 94 7.83 3.88 -9.46
N PHE A 95 7.97 5.19 -9.14
CA PHE A 95 7.58 6.25 -10.07
C PHE A 95 8.68 6.69 -11.01
N ALA A 96 9.92 6.75 -10.55
CA ALA A 96 11.08 7.20 -11.32
C ALA A 96 11.89 6.05 -11.92
N LEU A 97 11.45 4.80 -11.71
CA LEU A 97 12.04 3.59 -12.32
C LEU A 97 13.55 3.51 -12.10
N ASN A 98 13.99 3.68 -10.85
CA ASN A 98 15.41 3.70 -10.49
C ASN A 98 16.20 4.76 -11.30
N ASN A 99 15.66 5.99 -11.33
CA ASN A 99 16.13 7.15 -12.10
C ASN A 99 16.01 7.04 -13.63
N GLN A 100 15.37 6.02 -14.19
CA GLN A 100 15.23 5.86 -15.65
C GLN A 100 14.06 6.64 -16.25
N ALA A 101 13.04 6.98 -15.45
CA ALA A 101 11.89 7.70 -15.96
C ALA A 101 12.20 9.20 -16.17
N THR A 102 11.68 9.74 -17.26
CA THR A 102 11.71 11.17 -17.55
C THR A 102 10.72 11.91 -16.65
N ILE A 103 11.11 13.10 -16.17
CA ILE A 103 10.17 13.99 -15.48
C ILE A 103 8.99 14.28 -16.42
N ASN A 104 7.80 14.37 -15.84
CA ASN A 104 6.48 14.45 -16.48
C ASN A 104 5.98 13.15 -17.14
N SER A 105 6.66 12.00 -16.98
CA SER A 105 6.08 10.71 -17.37
C SER A 105 4.76 10.46 -16.64
N ALA A 106 3.77 9.92 -17.35
CA ALA A 106 2.44 9.70 -16.78
C ALA A 106 2.46 8.59 -15.71
N ILE A 107 1.70 8.81 -14.65
CA ILE A 107 1.44 7.84 -13.59
C ILE A 107 -0.04 7.47 -13.64
N VAL A 108 -0.32 6.17 -13.59
CA VAL A 108 -1.68 5.62 -13.69
C VAL A 108 -2.09 4.92 -12.40
N GLN A 109 -3.39 5.01 -12.11
CA GLN A 109 -4.04 4.27 -11.03
C GLN A 109 -5.26 3.54 -11.63
N PRO A 110 -5.28 2.19 -11.58
CA PRO A 110 -4.26 1.33 -11.00
C PRO A 110 -3.00 1.31 -11.89
N SER A 111 -1.93 0.65 -11.45
CA SER A 111 -0.75 0.48 -12.29
C SER A 111 -1.08 -0.29 -13.59
N VAL A 112 -0.22 -0.20 -14.60
CA VAL A 112 -0.43 -0.95 -15.86
C VAL A 112 -0.41 -2.46 -15.61
N TYR A 113 0.48 -2.93 -14.73
CA TYR A 113 0.54 -4.33 -14.29
C TYR A 113 -0.82 -4.85 -13.77
N ASP A 114 -1.70 -3.95 -13.30
CA ASP A 114 -3.00 -4.26 -12.72
C ASP A 114 -4.18 -3.97 -13.63
N GLY A 115 -3.92 -3.83 -14.94
CA GLY A 115 -4.94 -3.52 -15.92
C GLY A 115 -5.27 -2.03 -16.04
N GLY A 116 -4.45 -1.15 -15.44
CA GLY A 116 -4.54 0.29 -15.65
C GLY A 116 -4.29 0.66 -17.12
N LYS A 117 -5.18 1.46 -17.70
CA LYS A 117 -5.13 1.88 -19.10
C LYS A 117 -4.29 3.15 -19.23
N ARG A 118 -3.18 3.07 -19.95
CA ARG A 118 -2.17 4.14 -20.14
C ARG A 118 -2.77 5.52 -20.46
N GLU A 119 -3.83 5.57 -21.26
CA GLU A 119 -4.44 6.84 -21.69
C GLU A 119 -5.63 7.29 -20.83
N LYS A 120 -6.34 6.36 -20.18
CA LYS A 120 -7.62 6.65 -19.50
C LYS A 120 -7.49 6.76 -17.98
N ASP A 121 -6.44 6.17 -17.43
CA ASP A 121 -6.27 6.02 -15.98
C ASP A 121 -5.14 6.89 -15.43
N VAL A 122 -4.67 7.87 -16.21
CA VAL A 122 -3.68 8.85 -15.75
C VAL A 122 -4.26 9.60 -14.55
N ILE A 123 -3.52 9.58 -13.44
CA ILE A 123 -3.87 10.29 -12.21
C ILE A 123 -2.97 11.48 -11.95
N GLY A 124 -1.78 11.49 -12.55
CA GLY A 124 -0.77 12.48 -12.31
C GLY A 124 0.47 12.24 -13.16
N HIS A 125 1.48 13.07 -12.95
CA HIS A 125 2.76 13.00 -13.66
C HIS A 125 3.91 13.00 -12.67
N LEU A 126 4.96 12.24 -12.95
CA LEU A 126 6.18 12.26 -12.16
C LEU A 126 6.74 13.69 -12.13
N LYS A 127 6.82 14.31 -10.96
CA LYS A 127 7.26 15.70 -10.84
C LYS A 127 8.68 15.85 -10.32
N LYS A 128 9.02 15.04 -9.32
CA LYS A 128 10.29 15.12 -8.59
C LYS A 128 10.61 13.78 -7.97
N TYR A 129 11.88 13.45 -7.89
CA TYR A 129 12.38 12.32 -7.12
C TYR A 129 13.76 12.65 -6.56
N ILE A 130 14.19 11.93 -5.54
CA ILE A 130 15.58 11.98 -5.08
C ILE A 130 16.38 10.94 -5.85
N PRO A 131 17.40 11.32 -6.64
CA PRO A 131 18.17 10.36 -7.42
C PRO A 131 18.87 9.34 -6.52
N ILE A 132 18.66 8.06 -6.80
CA ILE A 132 19.40 6.98 -6.14
C ILE A 132 20.83 6.98 -6.69
N LYS A 133 21.82 7.06 -5.80
CA LYS A 133 23.24 6.96 -6.12
C LYS A 133 23.66 5.50 -6.05
N PHE A 134 24.09 4.96 -7.18
CA PHE A 134 24.46 3.55 -7.27
C PHE A 134 25.94 3.32 -6.95
N ILE A 135 26.24 2.11 -6.49
CA ILE A 135 27.60 1.64 -6.24
C ILE A 135 28.29 1.38 -7.58
N GLU A 136 29.48 1.94 -7.78
CA GLU A 136 30.27 1.79 -9.00
C GLU A 136 31.73 1.51 -8.65
N GLY A 137 32.19 0.28 -8.90
CA GLY A 137 33.52 -0.18 -8.51
C GLY A 137 33.72 -0.08 -7.00
N LYS A 138 34.72 0.72 -6.57
CA LYS A 138 35.00 0.99 -5.15
C LYS A 138 34.18 2.15 -4.57
N ASN A 139 33.47 2.91 -5.39
CA ASN A 139 32.66 4.05 -4.94
C ASN A 139 31.32 3.54 -4.41
N MET A 140 31.04 3.80 -3.13
CA MET A 140 29.79 3.42 -2.47
C MET A 140 29.07 4.67 -1.91
N PRO A 141 28.48 5.51 -2.79
CA PRO A 141 27.80 6.72 -2.34
C PRO A 141 26.59 6.39 -1.47
N GLU A 142 26.33 7.24 -0.47
CA GLU A 142 25.25 7.03 0.49
C GLU A 142 23.90 7.56 -0.01
N ASN A 143 22.86 6.77 0.20
CA ASN A 143 21.46 7.15 0.06
C ASN A 143 20.75 7.08 1.40
N ILE A 144 19.82 8.00 1.63
CA ILE A 144 18.98 8.02 2.85
C ILE A 144 17.53 7.71 2.51
N VAL A 145 17.11 8.06 1.29
CA VAL A 145 15.73 8.00 0.86
C VAL A 145 15.61 7.41 -0.53
N ASP A 146 14.59 6.60 -0.71
CA ASP A 146 14.05 6.16 -1.99
C ASP A 146 12.63 6.72 -2.12
N CYS A 147 12.47 7.85 -2.80
CA CYS A 147 11.20 8.57 -2.87
C CYS A 147 11.00 9.38 -4.14
N ALA A 148 9.74 9.52 -4.54
CA ALA A 148 9.30 10.27 -5.70
C ALA A 148 7.88 10.82 -5.51
N LEU A 149 7.59 11.91 -6.23
CA LEU A 149 6.34 12.64 -6.22
C LEU A 149 5.65 12.53 -7.58
N CYS A 150 4.38 12.14 -7.54
CA CYS A 150 3.46 12.24 -8.66
C CYS A 150 2.56 13.45 -8.43
N GLN A 151 2.68 14.50 -9.25
CA GLN A 151 1.80 15.66 -9.18
C GLN A 151 0.43 15.28 -9.75
N VAL A 152 -0.60 15.41 -8.91
CA VAL A 152 -1.97 15.01 -9.27
C VAL A 152 -2.55 16.02 -10.27
N ILE A 153 -3.21 15.53 -11.32
CA ILE A 153 -3.83 16.41 -12.33
C ILE A 153 -5.12 17.09 -11.85
N SER A 154 -5.82 16.49 -10.89
CA SER A 154 -7.03 17.04 -10.29
C SER A 154 -7.14 16.66 -8.81
N ARG A 155 -7.44 17.63 -7.94
CA ARG A 155 -7.72 17.39 -6.51
C ARG A 155 -8.84 16.37 -6.33
N SER A 156 -9.84 16.36 -7.20
CA SER A 156 -10.98 15.43 -7.12
C SER A 156 -10.59 13.97 -7.39
N PHE A 157 -9.38 13.69 -7.84
CA PHE A 157 -8.93 12.33 -8.16
C PHE A 157 -8.36 11.60 -6.97
N VAL A 158 -8.15 12.26 -5.83
CA VAL A 158 -7.44 11.69 -4.68
C VAL A 158 -8.11 12.11 -3.37
N LEU A 159 -7.98 11.24 -2.36
CA LEU A 159 -8.30 11.52 -0.97
C LEU A 159 -7.05 11.34 -0.11
N PRO A 160 -6.94 12.09 1.00
CA PRO A 160 -5.79 11.97 1.92
C PRO A 160 -5.84 10.67 2.74
N ASP A 161 -7.00 10.03 2.82
CA ASP A 161 -7.21 8.77 3.51
C ASP A 161 -6.28 7.66 2.98
N ILE A 162 -5.71 6.89 3.91
CA ILE A 162 -5.12 5.58 3.65
C ILE A 162 -6.22 4.55 3.92
N THR A 163 -6.47 3.66 2.97
CA THR A 163 -7.47 2.57 3.07
C THR A 163 -7.33 1.86 4.41
N TYR A 164 -8.44 1.51 5.06
CA TYR A 164 -8.52 0.87 6.39
C TYR A 164 -7.98 1.67 7.60
N ILE A 165 -7.22 2.75 7.40
CA ILE A 165 -6.58 3.52 8.48
C ILE A 165 -7.24 4.90 8.67
N GLY A 166 -7.61 5.57 7.57
CA GLY A 166 -8.03 6.96 7.54
C GLY A 166 -6.86 7.93 7.30
N ILE A 167 -7.07 9.19 7.62
CA ILE A 167 -6.11 10.27 7.35
C ILE A 167 -4.91 10.20 8.31
N PRO A 168 -3.66 10.33 7.82
CA PRO A 168 -2.49 10.52 8.68
C PRO A 168 -2.63 11.75 9.57
N LYS A 169 -2.17 11.68 10.82
CA LYS A 169 -2.31 12.77 11.81
C LYS A 169 -1.05 13.62 11.99
N GLY A 170 -0.03 13.38 11.16
CA GLY A 170 1.28 14.02 11.26
C GLY A 170 2.40 13.01 11.14
N THR A 171 3.58 13.39 11.63
CA THR A 171 4.80 12.56 11.61
C THR A 171 5.32 12.35 13.02
N ASP A 172 5.98 11.22 13.25
CA ASP A 172 6.68 10.93 14.48
C ASP A 172 8.03 10.24 14.17
N LYS A 173 8.94 10.26 15.14
CA LYS A 173 10.26 9.62 15.00
C LYS A 173 10.13 8.12 15.20
N ALA A 174 10.95 7.36 14.47
CA ALA A 174 11.08 5.93 14.69
C ALA A 174 11.71 5.65 16.06
N ASN A 175 11.02 4.83 16.87
CA ASN A 175 11.48 4.40 18.19
C ASN A 175 11.44 2.86 18.25
N LEU A 176 12.42 2.27 18.95
CA LEU A 176 12.48 0.82 19.11
C LEU A 176 11.24 0.29 19.84
N ASN A 177 10.83 -0.92 19.49
CA ASN A 177 9.71 -1.64 20.08
C ASN A 177 8.32 -1.02 19.89
N VAL A 178 8.17 0.00 19.04
CA VAL A 178 6.87 0.55 18.68
C VAL A 178 6.16 -0.35 17.68
N ASN A 179 4.88 -0.64 17.95
CA ASN A 179 3.98 -1.31 17.00
C ASN A 179 3.58 -0.32 15.90
N VAL A 180 3.66 -0.78 14.67
CA VAL A 180 3.37 0.00 13.47
C VAL A 180 2.47 -0.78 12.53
N LYS A 181 1.80 -0.07 11.63
CA LYS A 181 0.90 -0.61 10.62
C LYS A 181 1.16 0.07 9.27
N LYS A 182 0.87 -0.64 8.19
CA LYS A 182 0.90 -0.08 6.83
C LYS A 182 -0.21 -0.69 6.00
N VAL A 183 -0.61 0.02 4.94
CA VAL A 183 -1.47 -0.55 3.90
C VAL A 183 -0.72 -0.49 2.59
N GLY A 184 -0.54 -1.66 1.98
CA GLY A 184 0.12 -1.80 0.70
C GLY A 184 -0.72 -2.59 -0.29
N ARG A 185 -0.50 -2.30 -1.56
CA ARG A 185 -1.18 -2.93 -2.69
C ARG A 185 -1.27 -4.46 -2.57
N SER A 186 -0.19 -5.11 -2.12
CA SER A 186 -0.01 -6.56 -2.22
C SER A 186 -0.38 -7.31 -0.94
N THR A 187 -0.11 -6.74 0.23
CA THR A 187 -0.42 -7.41 1.52
C THR A 187 -1.49 -6.69 2.33
N GLU A 188 -2.09 -5.64 1.77
CA GLU A 188 -3.12 -4.83 2.42
C GLU A 188 -2.64 -4.30 3.77
N LEU A 189 -3.53 -4.30 4.78
CA LEU A 189 -3.22 -3.90 6.14
C LEU A 189 -2.38 -4.95 6.85
N THR A 190 -1.13 -4.61 7.12
CA THR A 190 -0.24 -5.42 7.94
C THR A 190 0.25 -4.63 9.15
N ILE A 191 0.57 -5.36 10.21
CA ILE A 191 1.08 -4.83 11.47
C ILE A 191 2.47 -5.45 11.70
N GLY A 192 3.36 -4.68 12.30
CA GLY A 192 4.69 -5.13 12.70
C GLY A 192 5.24 -4.30 13.83
N LYS A 193 6.52 -4.53 14.15
CA LYS A 193 7.20 -3.87 15.26
C LYS A 193 8.57 -3.38 14.84
N ILE A 194 8.92 -2.15 15.20
CA ILE A 194 10.23 -1.56 14.93
C ILE A 194 11.30 -2.28 15.77
N ASN A 195 12.33 -2.80 15.11
CA ASN A 195 13.45 -3.51 15.75
C ASN A 195 14.81 -2.83 15.49
N ASN A 196 14.91 -1.93 14.52
CA ASN A 196 16.09 -1.09 14.30
C ASN A 196 15.67 0.28 13.75
N ILE A 197 16.39 1.34 14.09
CA ILE A 197 16.07 2.72 13.70
C ILE A 197 17.17 3.39 12.86
N SER A 198 18.33 2.75 12.70
CA SER A 198 19.45 3.31 11.94
C SER A 198 20.30 2.21 11.30
N ALA A 199 19.66 1.33 10.55
CA ALA A 199 20.34 0.25 9.85
C ALA A 199 20.98 0.72 8.54
N THR A 200 21.96 -0.04 8.07
CA THR A 200 22.65 0.17 6.78
C THR A 200 22.52 -1.08 5.92
N PHE A 201 22.12 -0.92 4.67
CA PHE A 201 21.92 -2.03 3.73
C PHE A 201 22.47 -1.68 2.35
N ILE A 202 23.03 -2.68 1.67
CA ILE A 202 23.17 -2.64 0.21
C ILE A 202 21.90 -3.25 -0.36
N VAL A 203 21.14 -2.46 -1.09
CA VAL A 203 19.88 -2.86 -1.72
C VAL A 203 20.12 -3.17 -3.19
N ASP A 204 19.63 -4.31 -3.65
CA ASP A 204 19.67 -4.70 -5.05
C ASP A 204 18.57 -3.98 -5.84
N CYS A 205 18.92 -3.40 -6.99
CA CYS A 205 18.02 -2.66 -7.87
C CYS A 205 17.96 -3.39 -9.23
N PRO A 206 17.18 -4.48 -9.33
CA PRO A 206 17.24 -5.40 -10.47
C PRO A 206 16.88 -4.73 -11.80
N MET A 207 15.96 -3.76 -11.78
CA MET A 207 15.53 -3.00 -12.97
C MET A 207 16.69 -2.34 -13.72
N VAL A 208 17.71 -1.89 -13.00
CA VAL A 208 18.91 -1.25 -13.57
C VAL A 208 20.15 -2.13 -13.45
N SER A 209 20.01 -3.35 -12.90
CA SER A 209 21.13 -4.26 -12.63
C SER A 209 22.26 -3.60 -11.82
N LYS A 210 21.90 -2.75 -10.85
CA LYS A 210 22.82 -2.05 -9.95
C LYS A 210 22.48 -2.30 -8.49
N LYS A 211 23.42 -1.97 -7.61
CA LYS A 211 23.23 -1.96 -6.15
C LYS A 211 23.36 -0.55 -5.61
N ALA A 212 22.69 -0.26 -4.51
CA ALA A 212 22.75 1.05 -3.84
C ALA A 212 22.93 0.89 -2.33
N LEU A 213 23.81 1.70 -1.74
CA LEU A 213 24.00 1.74 -0.28
C LEU A 213 22.97 2.69 0.34
N PHE A 214 22.15 2.17 1.24
CA PHE A 214 21.19 2.93 2.04
C PHE A 214 21.61 2.94 3.50
N LYS A 215 21.65 4.13 4.11
CA LYS A 215 21.94 4.34 5.54
C LYS A 215 20.74 4.92 6.26
N ARG A 216 20.75 4.80 7.59
CA ARG A 216 19.71 5.32 8.50
C ARG A 216 18.31 4.77 8.20
N GLN A 217 18.24 3.49 7.85
CA GLN A 217 16.98 2.84 7.53
C GLN A 217 16.27 2.35 8.80
N VAL A 218 14.95 2.47 8.81
CA VAL A 218 14.08 1.90 9.85
C VAL A 218 13.75 0.47 9.45
N VAL A 219 13.93 -0.45 10.40
CA VAL A 219 13.66 -1.88 10.22
C VAL A 219 12.55 -2.31 11.15
N THR A 220 11.61 -3.07 10.59
CA THR A 220 10.53 -3.71 11.32
C THR A 220 10.60 -5.23 11.14
N THR A 221 9.81 -5.96 11.92
CA THR A 221 9.36 -7.31 11.51
C THR A 221 8.78 -7.26 10.09
N ARG A 222 8.80 -8.37 9.36
CA ARG A 222 8.27 -8.41 8.00
C ARG A 222 6.82 -7.93 7.97
N MET A 223 6.55 -6.93 7.15
CA MET A 223 5.23 -6.34 6.96
C MET A 223 4.79 -6.32 5.50
N GLY A 224 5.68 -6.60 4.55
CA GLY A 224 5.34 -6.48 3.14
C GLY A 224 6.11 -7.40 2.21
N GLN A 225 5.75 -7.29 0.94
CA GLN A 225 6.35 -8.03 -0.16
C GLN A 225 6.47 -7.14 -1.42
N PRO A 226 7.00 -7.63 -2.55
CA PRO A 226 7.00 -6.88 -3.80
C PRO A 226 5.61 -6.30 -4.15
N GLY A 227 5.57 -5.05 -4.58
CA GLY A 227 4.35 -4.27 -4.86
C GLY A 227 3.87 -3.39 -3.70
N ASP A 228 4.29 -3.65 -2.45
CA ASP A 228 4.02 -2.76 -1.31
C ASP A 228 4.93 -1.52 -1.26
N SER A 229 5.94 -1.46 -2.13
CA SER A 229 6.84 -0.32 -2.31
C SER A 229 6.09 1.00 -2.35
N GLY A 230 6.43 1.91 -1.45
CA GLY A 230 5.81 3.22 -1.31
C GLY A 230 4.71 3.29 -0.26
N SER A 231 4.33 2.18 0.37
CA SER A 231 3.36 2.20 1.47
C SER A 231 3.87 3.04 2.65
N LEU A 232 3.02 3.88 3.22
CA LEU A 232 3.34 4.63 4.44
C LEU A 232 3.21 3.70 5.66
N ILE A 233 4.23 3.68 6.51
CA ILE A 233 4.23 2.99 7.80
C ILE A 233 3.87 4.01 8.88
N LEU A 234 2.84 3.73 9.68
CA LEU A 234 2.31 4.58 10.73
C LEU A 234 2.35 3.87 12.08
N ASN A 235 2.45 4.63 13.17
CA ASN A 235 2.22 4.10 14.51
C ASN A 235 0.72 3.90 14.80
N LYS A 236 0.39 3.43 16.00
CA LYS A 236 -1.00 3.21 16.45
C LYS A 236 -1.87 4.48 16.40
N ASP A 237 -1.25 5.66 16.57
CA ASP A 237 -1.92 6.96 16.63
C ASP A 237 -2.06 7.62 15.25
N ASN A 238 -1.78 6.88 14.18
CA ASN A 238 -1.76 7.33 12.78
C ASN A 238 -0.72 8.44 12.51
N LEU A 239 0.37 8.49 13.27
CA LEU A 239 1.52 9.33 12.93
C LEU A 239 2.45 8.54 12.01
N ALA A 240 2.87 9.17 10.91
CA ALA A 240 3.75 8.59 9.93
C ALA A 240 5.17 8.41 10.50
N ILE A 241 5.79 7.25 10.25
CA ILE A 241 7.12 6.88 10.75
C ILE A 241 8.12 6.71 9.61
N SER A 242 7.75 5.93 8.59
CA SER A 242 8.66 5.60 7.49
C SER A 242 7.91 5.24 6.21
N LEU A 243 8.63 5.25 5.09
CA LEU A 243 8.15 4.87 3.76
C LEU A 243 8.74 3.50 3.39
N TYR A 244 7.88 2.50 3.26
CA TYR A 244 8.26 1.12 2.93
C TYR A 244 9.05 1.08 1.60
N MET A 245 10.18 0.37 1.58
CA MET A 245 11.07 0.28 0.41
C MET A 245 11.32 -1.17 -0.02
N ALA A 246 11.63 -2.05 0.92
CA ALA A 246 12.00 -3.44 0.62
C ALA A 246 11.69 -4.37 1.79
N SER A 247 11.65 -5.67 1.52
CA SER A 247 11.62 -6.72 2.56
C SER A 247 12.48 -7.90 2.16
N ILE A 248 13.11 -8.54 3.14
CA ILE A 248 13.93 -9.75 2.97
C ILE A 248 13.76 -10.63 4.20
N ASN A 249 13.58 -11.94 4.01
CA ASN A 249 13.33 -12.90 5.10
C ASN A 249 12.26 -12.34 6.07
N ASP A 250 12.60 -12.21 7.35
CA ASP A 250 11.68 -11.80 8.41
C ASP A 250 11.71 -10.29 8.71
N ILE A 251 12.29 -9.47 7.83
CA ILE A 251 12.41 -8.02 8.04
C ILE A 251 11.86 -7.19 6.88
N THR A 252 11.43 -5.98 7.22
CA THR A 252 11.06 -4.90 6.30
C THR A 252 11.98 -3.72 6.52
N ILE A 253 12.43 -3.10 5.43
CA ILE A 253 13.36 -1.97 5.39
C ILE A 253 12.62 -0.76 4.81
N SER A 254 12.74 0.38 5.47
CA SER A 254 11.98 1.58 5.13
C SER A 254 12.77 2.87 5.39
N ASN A 255 12.48 3.90 4.61
CA ASN A 255 13.13 5.20 4.71
C ASN A 255 12.43 6.05 5.79
N PRO A 256 13.14 6.72 6.71
CA PRO A 256 12.50 7.60 7.70
C PRO A 256 11.66 8.68 7.03
N ILE A 257 10.39 8.85 7.44
CA ILE A 257 9.46 9.74 6.72
C ILE A 257 9.91 11.20 6.77
N GLN A 258 10.50 11.63 7.89
CA GLN A 258 10.98 13.00 8.03
C GLN A 258 12.08 13.32 7.01
N GLU A 259 13.01 12.38 6.77
CA GLU A 259 14.08 12.54 5.78
C GLU A 259 13.50 12.60 4.36
N VAL A 260 12.45 11.82 4.08
CA VAL A 260 11.72 11.83 2.80
C VAL A 260 11.08 13.20 2.55
N LEU A 261 10.30 13.69 3.51
CA LEU A 261 9.60 14.99 3.41
C LEU A 261 10.60 16.15 3.29
N ASN A 262 11.66 16.15 4.10
CA ASN A 262 12.70 17.18 4.07
C ASN A 262 13.45 17.20 2.73
N SER A 263 13.83 16.03 2.20
CA SER A 263 14.54 15.92 0.93
C SER A 263 13.69 16.42 -0.24
N LEU A 264 12.39 16.11 -0.20
CA LEU A 264 11.44 16.52 -1.23
C LEU A 264 10.93 17.96 -1.04
N LYS A 265 11.08 18.54 0.15
CA LYS A 265 10.58 19.86 0.55
C LYS A 265 9.04 19.97 0.48
N VAL A 266 8.37 18.95 0.99
CA VAL A 266 6.89 18.84 1.03
C VAL A 266 6.41 18.54 2.44
N GLN A 267 5.13 18.79 2.70
CA GLN A 267 4.47 18.48 3.97
C GLN A 267 3.46 17.34 3.78
N LEU A 268 3.27 16.54 4.82
CA LEU A 268 2.24 15.50 4.84
C LEU A 268 0.85 16.17 4.87
N VAL A 269 -0.07 15.71 4.03
CA VAL A 269 -1.47 16.15 4.09
C VAL A 269 -2.16 15.41 5.24
N ILE A 270 -2.78 16.15 6.16
CA ILE A 270 -3.35 15.63 7.41
C ILE A 270 -4.84 15.94 7.60
N ASP A 271 -5.46 16.53 6.59
CA ASP A 271 -6.88 16.94 6.56
C ASP A 271 -7.44 16.81 5.14
N LYS A 272 -8.74 17.05 4.98
CA LYS A 272 -9.44 16.94 3.68
C LYS A 272 -9.46 18.25 2.89
N ASP A 273 -9.01 19.35 3.47
CA ASP A 273 -9.18 20.72 2.96
C ASP A 273 -7.86 21.30 2.42
#